data_AF-A0A1C6D5I0-F1
#
_entry.id   AF-A0A1C6D5I0-F1
#
_cell.length_a   1.000
_cell.length_b   1.000
_cell.length_c   1.000
_cell.angle_alpha   90.00
_cell.angle_beta   90.00
_cell.angle_gamma   90.00
#
_symmetry.space_group_name_H-M   'P 1'
#
loop_
_entity.id
_entity.type
_entity.pdbx_description
1 polymer ?
#
loop_
_entity_poly.entity_id
_entity_poly.type
_entity_poly.pdbx_seq_one_letter_code
_entity_poly.pdbx_strand_id
1 'polypeptide(L)'
;MMEALIQVKQLPVIEEHLRSMKEAVDKRVEEALSLVCTEETVQSVKNIRADLNKEFQVLEEQRKEVKKAVLGPYEQFEAVYKECVSDAYRWADLELKKKINDTENEIKKRCEDSLREYFDELCAAERVDFVRYEQAGIVVDMASAKQKTPKKLREKLADFVAGISRSMELISGMDGAEEIMVEFKRTLDAPAAITTVQERHRRIEAEKEAQVLREAQRAREAEAVARVEAAAPQIVEPPIEAEKVYRCTFTVFATKPHLKKLKEFLIQEDIRYE
;
A
#
# COMPACT_ATOMS: atom_id res chain seq x y z
N MET A 1 -6.92 55.99 9.15
CA MET A 1 -7.60 56.07 10.45
C MET A 1 -8.95 55.39 10.30
N MET A 2 -9.13 54.20 10.87
CA MET A 2 -10.46 53.60 11.03
C MET A 2 -11.09 54.27 12.25
N GLU A 3 -11.85 55.34 12.02
CA GLU A 3 -12.85 55.75 13.02
C GLU A 3 -13.72 54.54 13.34
N ALA A 4 -14.11 54.38 14.60
CA ALA A 4 -14.83 53.20 15.08
C ALA A 4 -16.13 52.99 14.28
N LEU A 5 -16.08 52.18 13.22
CA LEU A 5 -17.19 51.87 12.32
C LEU A 5 -18.22 50.95 12.98
N ILE A 6 -17.78 50.18 13.98
CA ILE A 6 -18.62 49.27 14.77
C ILE A 6 -18.83 49.94 16.13
N GLN A 7 -19.95 50.61 16.30
CA GLN A 7 -20.37 51.23 17.56
C GLN A 7 -21.69 50.64 18.02
N VAL A 8 -21.75 50.25 19.30
CA VAL A 8 -23.01 49.85 19.95
C VAL A 8 -23.81 51.12 20.22
N LYS A 9 -24.80 51.43 19.37
CA LYS A 9 -25.56 52.69 19.45
C LYS A 9 -26.61 52.68 20.57
N GLN A 10 -27.19 51.52 20.89
CA GLN A 10 -28.05 51.30 22.05
C GLN A 10 -28.19 49.80 22.29
N LEU A 11 -27.99 49.33 23.52
CA LEU A 11 -28.60 48.05 23.94
C LEU A 11 -30.12 48.27 23.93
N PRO A 12 -30.96 47.28 23.63
CA PRO A 12 -32.38 47.39 23.95
C PRO A 12 -32.48 47.76 25.43
N VAL A 13 -33.15 48.87 25.74
CA VAL A 13 -33.48 49.22 27.11
C VAL A 13 -34.51 48.19 27.55
N ILE A 14 -34.01 47.06 28.07
CA ILE A 14 -34.85 46.06 28.72
C ILE A 14 -35.16 46.65 30.09
N GLU A 15 -36.24 47.42 30.19
CA GLU A 15 -36.79 47.77 31.49
C GLU A 15 -37.26 46.47 32.15
N GLU A 16 -36.57 46.06 33.20
CA GLU A 16 -36.81 44.79 33.89
C GLU A 16 -38.08 44.92 34.78
N HIS A 17 -39.26 44.96 34.15
CA HIS A 17 -40.56 45.00 34.85
C HIS A 17 -41.00 43.64 35.42
N LEU A 18 -40.28 42.56 35.12
CA LEU A 18 -40.60 41.23 35.66
C LEU A 18 -40.46 41.19 37.20
N ARG A 19 -39.56 42.01 37.76
CA ARG A 19 -39.41 42.13 39.23
C ARG A 19 -40.62 42.78 39.89
N SER A 20 -41.27 43.76 39.26
CA SER A 20 -42.48 44.40 39.81
C SER A 20 -43.73 43.54 39.65
N MET A 21 -43.73 42.57 38.74
CA MET A 21 -44.82 41.60 38.58
C MET A 21 -44.72 40.39 39.51
N LYS A 22 -43.56 40.16 40.14
CA LYS A 22 -43.31 38.99 40.99
C LYS A 22 -44.32 38.85 42.13
N GLU A 23 -44.59 39.93 42.88
CA GLU A 23 -45.52 39.89 44.01
C GLU A 23 -46.96 39.59 43.57
N ALA A 24 -47.39 40.10 42.42
CA ALA A 24 -48.72 39.82 41.87
C ALA A 24 -48.86 38.37 41.40
N VAL A 25 -47.82 37.82 40.75
CA VAL A 25 -47.79 36.42 40.31
C VAL A 25 -47.75 35.48 41.52
N ASP A 26 -46.87 35.73 42.49
CA ASP A 26 -46.74 34.90 43.69
C ASP A 26 -48.07 34.85 44.47
N LYS A 27 -48.72 36.01 44.67
CA LYS A 27 -50.04 36.09 45.31
C LYS A 27 -51.12 35.34 44.52
N ARG A 28 -51.16 35.51 43.21
CA ARG A 28 -52.14 34.84 42.32
C ARG A 28 -51.99 33.31 42.35
N VAL A 29 -50.75 32.83 42.41
CA VAL A 29 -50.43 31.40 42.53
C VAL A 29 -50.82 30.88 43.92
N GLU A 30 -50.49 31.60 44.98
CA GLU A 30 -50.83 31.23 46.37
C GLU A 30 -52.35 31.15 46.57
N GLU A 31 -53.10 32.14 46.08
CA GLU A 31 -54.57 32.13 46.09
C GLU A 31 -55.13 30.91 45.36
N ALA A 32 -54.61 30.59 44.17
CA ALA A 32 -55.06 29.43 43.40
C ALA A 32 -54.74 28.09 44.07
N LEU A 33 -53.59 27.98 44.75
CA LEU A 33 -53.16 26.79 45.48
C LEU A 33 -53.93 26.59 46.80
N SER A 34 -54.48 27.65 47.38
CA SER A 34 -55.25 27.61 48.63
C SER A 34 -56.67 27.02 48.48
N LEU A 35 -57.15 26.83 47.24
CA LEU A 35 -58.50 26.36 46.94
C LEU A 35 -58.67 24.86 47.24
N VAL A 36 -59.64 24.55 48.09
CA VAL A 36 -60.02 23.16 48.38
C VAL A 36 -60.87 22.60 47.23
N CYS A 37 -60.39 21.54 46.61
CA CYS A 37 -61.09 20.85 45.53
C CYS A 37 -62.04 19.78 46.11
N THR A 38 -63.35 20.01 45.96
CA THR A 38 -64.42 19.08 46.33
C THR A 38 -65.29 18.78 45.10
N GLU A 39 -66.22 17.83 45.19
CA GLU A 39 -67.12 17.46 44.07
C GLU A 39 -67.91 18.66 43.54
N GLU A 40 -68.28 19.61 44.40
CA GLU A 40 -69.03 20.81 44.04
C GLU A 40 -68.13 21.93 43.49
N THR A 41 -66.85 22.00 43.88
CA THR A 41 -65.93 23.10 43.50
C THR A 41 -64.95 22.75 42.38
N VAL A 42 -64.87 21.47 41.96
CA VAL A 42 -63.92 20.97 40.95
C VAL A 42 -63.97 21.75 39.62
N GLN A 43 -65.15 22.20 39.19
CA GLN A 43 -65.28 22.96 37.95
C GLN A 43 -64.64 24.35 38.06
N SER A 44 -64.80 25.01 39.20
CA SER A 44 -64.18 26.31 39.49
C SER A 44 -62.66 26.20 39.56
N VAL A 45 -62.13 25.14 40.20
CA VAL A 45 -60.68 24.86 40.25
C VAL A 45 -60.11 24.59 38.85
N LYS A 46 -60.83 23.83 38.01
CA LYS A 46 -60.45 23.61 36.60
C LYS A 46 -60.37 24.91 35.79
N ASN A 47 -61.34 25.82 35.99
CA ASN A 47 -61.35 27.11 35.30
C ASN A 47 -60.16 27.98 35.72
N ILE A 48 -59.87 28.05 37.03
CA ILE A 48 -58.73 28.82 37.56
C ILE A 48 -57.39 28.26 37.04
N ARG A 49 -57.24 26.93 36.97
CA ARG A 49 -56.07 26.30 36.34
C ARG A 49 -55.93 26.69 34.87
N ALA A 50 -57.04 26.69 34.13
CA ALA A 50 -57.03 27.06 32.71
C ALA A 50 -56.63 28.53 32.52
N ASP A 51 -57.09 29.42 33.39
CA ASP A 51 -56.78 30.86 33.32
C ASP A 51 -55.32 31.14 33.71
N LEU A 52 -54.79 30.53 34.77
CA LEU A 52 -53.36 30.60 35.10
C LEU A 52 -52.48 30.12 33.94
N ASN A 53 -52.89 29.04 33.27
CA ASN A 53 -52.16 28.54 32.12
C ASN A 53 -52.21 29.51 30.93
N LYS A 54 -53.35 30.18 30.68
CA LYS A 54 -53.43 31.23 29.64
C LYS A 54 -52.53 32.41 29.98
N GLU A 55 -52.57 32.91 31.21
CA GLU A 55 -51.73 34.01 31.70
C GLU A 55 -50.24 33.69 31.51
N PHE A 56 -49.82 32.46 31.89
CA PHE A 56 -48.46 31.98 31.68
C PHE A 56 -48.06 31.93 30.20
N GLN A 57 -48.93 31.41 29.33
CA GLN A 57 -48.65 31.33 27.89
C GLN A 57 -48.51 32.73 27.25
N VAL A 58 -49.29 33.72 27.70
CA VAL A 58 -49.16 35.11 27.23
C VAL A 58 -47.78 35.67 27.58
N LEU A 59 -47.30 35.45 28.82
CA LEU A 59 -45.98 35.90 29.25
C LEU A 59 -44.84 35.20 28.50
N GLU A 60 -44.97 33.89 28.24
CA GLU A 60 -43.99 33.15 27.44
C GLU A 60 -43.94 33.61 25.99
N GLU A 61 -45.08 33.96 25.39
CA GLU A 61 -45.12 34.49 24.03
C GLU A 61 -44.49 35.89 23.95
N GLN A 62 -44.79 36.76 24.92
CA GLN A 62 -44.12 38.06 25.05
C GLN A 62 -42.60 37.91 25.22
N ARG A 63 -42.15 36.96 26.05
CA ARG A 63 -40.72 36.66 26.21
C ARG A 63 -40.07 36.26 24.89
N LYS A 64 -40.70 35.40 24.09
CA LYS A 64 -40.17 34.97 22.78
C LYS A 64 -40.09 36.13 21.79
N GLU A 65 -41.12 36.96 21.72
CA GLU A 65 -41.14 38.14 20.84
C GLU A 65 -40.06 39.14 21.22
N VAL A 66 -39.86 39.41 22.52
CA VAL A 66 -38.75 40.24 23.00
C VAL A 66 -37.41 39.61 22.65
N LYS A 67 -37.21 38.31 22.89
CA LYS A 67 -35.96 37.60 22.51
C LYS A 67 -35.67 37.75 21.01
N LYS A 68 -36.69 37.60 20.15
CA LYS A 68 -36.56 37.75 18.70
C LYS A 68 -36.23 39.18 18.30
N ALA A 69 -36.87 40.17 18.93
CA ALA A 69 -36.59 41.59 18.69
C ALA A 69 -35.17 42.00 19.13
N VAL A 70 -34.62 41.34 20.16
CA VAL A 70 -33.24 41.56 20.63
C VAL A 70 -32.22 40.86 19.71
N LEU A 71 -32.46 39.60 19.36
CA LEU A 71 -31.52 38.81 18.54
C LEU A 71 -31.55 39.19 17.06
N GLY A 72 -32.69 39.62 16.51
CA GLY A 72 -32.83 39.96 15.10
C GLY A 72 -31.82 41.01 14.60
N PRO A 73 -31.69 42.18 15.26
CA PRO A 73 -30.68 43.17 14.92
C PRO A 73 -29.24 42.66 15.04
N TYR A 74 -28.97 41.80 16.04
CA TYR A 74 -27.66 41.18 16.21
C TYR A 74 -27.34 40.20 15.06
N GLU A 75 -28.27 39.32 14.71
CA GLU A 75 -28.14 38.38 13.59
C GLU A 75 -27.99 39.12 12.24
N GLN A 76 -28.72 40.21 12.03
CA GLN A 76 -28.58 41.06 10.85
C GLN A 76 -27.21 41.74 10.80
N PHE A 77 -26.73 42.27 11.92
CA PHE A 77 -25.39 42.83 12.01
C PHE A 77 -24.32 41.78 11.68
N GLU A 78 -24.41 40.58 12.27
CA GLU A 78 -23.49 39.48 11.99
C GLU A 78 -23.51 39.07 10.52
N ALA A 79 -24.71 38.99 9.91
CA ALA A 79 -24.85 38.68 8.49
C ALA A 79 -24.18 39.74 7.60
N VAL A 80 -24.44 41.03 7.85
CA VAL A 80 -23.84 42.14 7.11
C VAL A 80 -22.32 42.19 7.34
N TYR A 81 -21.85 41.99 8.57
CA TYR A 81 -20.42 41.95 8.86
C TYR A 81 -19.74 40.76 8.18
N LYS A 82 -20.40 39.60 8.17
CA LYS A 82 -19.89 38.42 7.48
C LYS A 82 -19.74 38.69 5.98
N GLU A 83 -20.79 39.19 5.33
CA GLU A 83 -20.79 39.50 3.89
C GLU A 83 -19.77 40.59 3.53
N CYS A 84 -19.82 41.74 4.22
CA CYS A 84 -19.04 42.92 3.87
C CYS A 84 -17.58 42.84 4.30
N VAL A 85 -17.27 42.07 5.35
CA VAL A 85 -15.93 42.03 5.95
C VAL A 85 -15.39 40.62 5.92
N SER A 86 -16.00 39.70 6.66
CA SER A 86 -15.36 38.39 6.91
C SER A 86 -15.13 37.58 5.64
N ASP A 87 -16.13 37.51 4.76
CA ASP A 87 -16.06 36.71 3.54
C ASP A 87 -15.11 37.35 2.52
N ALA A 88 -15.13 38.68 2.40
CA ALA A 88 -14.19 39.43 1.56
C ALA A 88 -12.73 39.22 1.98
N TYR A 89 -12.41 39.34 3.28
CA TYR A 89 -11.05 39.13 3.80
C TYR A 89 -10.61 37.67 3.69
N ARG A 90 -11.49 36.70 3.97
CA ARG A 90 -11.17 35.27 3.80
C ARG A 90 -10.91 34.92 2.35
N TRP A 91 -11.73 35.42 1.43
CA TRP A 91 -11.51 35.23 0.00
C TRP A 91 -10.19 35.85 -0.45
N ALA A 92 -9.89 37.08 -0.02
CA ALA A 92 -8.64 37.75 -0.34
C ALA A 92 -7.42 36.98 0.19
N ASP A 93 -7.47 36.46 1.43
CA ASP A 93 -6.40 35.63 2.00
C ASP A 93 -6.15 34.37 1.17
N LEU A 94 -7.22 33.65 0.78
CA LEU A 94 -7.12 32.46 -0.06
C LEU A 94 -6.52 32.77 -1.43
N GLU A 95 -6.96 33.86 -2.08
CA GLU A 95 -6.47 34.25 -3.39
C GLU A 95 -5.01 34.73 -3.33
N LEU A 96 -4.62 35.47 -2.28
CA LEU A 96 -3.24 35.88 -2.06
C LEU A 96 -2.33 34.68 -1.81
N LYS A 97 -2.77 33.73 -0.96
CA LYS A 97 -2.04 32.48 -0.72
C LYS A 97 -1.83 31.69 -2.01
N LYS A 98 -2.86 31.60 -2.86
CA LYS A 98 -2.77 30.96 -4.17
C LYS A 98 -1.72 31.66 -5.05
N LYS A 99 -1.80 32.99 -5.20
CA LYS A 99 -0.85 33.77 -6.00
C LYS A 99 0.60 33.61 -5.51
N ILE A 100 0.82 33.58 -4.20
CA ILE A 100 2.13 33.33 -3.60
C ILE A 100 2.62 31.93 -4.00
N ASN A 101 1.82 30.90 -3.79
CA ASN A 101 2.19 29.52 -4.12
C ASN A 101 2.49 29.34 -5.60
N ASP A 102 1.66 29.88 -6.49
CA ASP A 102 1.84 29.78 -7.94
C ASP A 102 3.17 30.42 -8.36
N THR A 103 3.46 31.62 -7.82
CA THR A 103 4.70 32.34 -8.10
C THR A 103 5.93 31.60 -7.56
N GLU A 104 5.87 31.10 -6.32
CA GLU A 104 6.97 30.36 -5.71
C GLU A 104 7.25 29.05 -6.44
N ASN A 105 6.21 28.34 -6.85
CA ASN A 105 6.33 27.11 -7.64
C ASN A 105 6.94 27.39 -9.02
N GLU A 106 6.56 28.48 -9.69
CA GLU A 106 7.17 28.88 -10.96
C GLU A 106 8.65 29.23 -10.80
N ILE A 107 9.02 29.94 -9.73
CA ILE A 107 10.42 30.26 -9.42
C ILE A 107 11.23 28.98 -9.19
N LYS A 108 10.73 28.03 -8.39
CA LYS A 108 11.38 26.75 -8.17
C LYS A 108 11.51 25.94 -9.46
N LYS A 109 10.43 25.88 -10.25
CA LYS A 109 10.42 25.17 -11.52
C LYS A 109 11.49 25.69 -12.47
N ARG A 110 11.58 27.02 -12.67
CA ARG A 110 12.63 27.62 -13.51
C ARG A 110 14.05 27.30 -13.02
N CYS A 111 14.25 27.26 -11.71
CA CYS A 111 15.53 26.85 -11.12
C CYS A 111 15.82 25.37 -11.38
N GLU A 112 14.83 24.51 -11.21
CA GLU A 112 14.93 23.06 -11.46
C GLU A 112 15.19 22.77 -12.94
N ASP A 113 14.49 23.45 -13.86
CA ASP A 113 14.71 23.34 -15.31
C ASP A 113 16.17 23.70 -15.66
N SER A 114 16.69 24.81 -15.13
CA SER A 114 18.11 25.19 -15.33
C SER A 114 19.10 24.20 -14.71
N LEU A 115 18.74 23.55 -13.61
CA LEU A 115 19.55 22.50 -13.00
C LEU A 115 19.53 21.20 -13.81
N ARG A 116 18.41 20.89 -14.46
CA ARG A 116 18.28 19.75 -15.39
C ARG A 116 19.14 19.96 -16.62
N GLU A 117 19.08 21.13 -17.24
CA GLU A 117 19.97 21.50 -18.35
C GLU A 117 21.44 21.36 -17.94
N TYR A 118 21.82 21.88 -16.78
CA TYR A 118 23.19 21.75 -16.27
C TYR A 118 23.59 20.29 -15.98
N PHE A 119 22.67 19.47 -15.48
CA PHE A 119 22.91 18.04 -15.28
C PHE A 119 23.11 17.31 -16.61
N ASP A 120 22.32 17.63 -17.63
CA ASP A 120 22.44 17.04 -18.97
C ASP A 120 23.80 17.42 -19.60
N GLU A 121 24.25 18.66 -19.42
CA GLU A 121 25.60 19.11 -19.84
C GLU A 121 26.71 18.31 -19.14
N LEU A 122 26.60 18.09 -17.82
CA LEU A 122 27.55 17.27 -17.05
C LEU A 122 27.57 15.82 -17.54
N CYS A 123 26.39 15.23 -17.74
CA CYS A 123 26.26 13.87 -18.24
C CYS A 123 26.88 13.71 -19.64
N ALA A 124 26.64 14.67 -20.54
CA ALA A 124 27.24 14.68 -21.86
C ALA A 124 28.77 14.81 -21.81
N ALA A 125 29.30 15.69 -20.94
CA ALA A 125 30.74 15.88 -20.77
C ALA A 125 31.46 14.62 -20.25
N GLU A 126 30.84 13.95 -19.28
CA GLU A 126 31.35 12.71 -18.66
C GLU A 126 30.95 11.43 -19.42
N ARG A 127 30.23 11.56 -20.55
CA ARG A 127 29.73 10.44 -21.38
C ARG A 127 28.86 9.44 -20.60
N VAL A 128 28.06 9.94 -19.67
CA VAL A 128 27.10 9.17 -18.88
C VAL A 128 25.72 9.33 -19.51
N ASP A 129 25.14 8.27 -20.06
CA ASP A 129 23.90 8.31 -20.87
C ASP A 129 22.70 7.55 -20.26
N PHE A 130 22.90 6.92 -19.11
CA PHE A 130 21.92 6.00 -18.50
C PHE A 130 21.30 6.51 -17.19
N VAL A 131 21.70 7.70 -16.73
CA VAL A 131 21.28 8.27 -15.44
C VAL A 131 20.23 9.35 -15.65
N ARG A 132 19.35 9.52 -14.66
CA ARG A 132 18.31 10.54 -14.65
C ARG A 132 18.53 11.54 -13.52
N TYR A 133 18.12 12.78 -13.75
CA TYR A 133 18.23 13.88 -12.80
C TYR A 133 17.67 13.53 -11.41
N GLU A 134 16.54 12.83 -11.35
CA GLU A 134 15.87 12.47 -10.09
C GLU A 134 16.75 11.60 -9.17
N GLN A 135 17.68 10.82 -9.74
CA GLN A 135 18.56 9.94 -8.98
C GLN A 135 19.63 10.72 -8.18
N ALA A 136 19.88 11.99 -8.54
CA ALA A 136 20.78 12.86 -7.78
C ALA A 136 20.14 13.39 -6.48
N GLY A 137 18.82 13.22 -6.30
CA GLY A 137 18.11 13.63 -5.08
C GLY A 137 18.23 15.13 -4.80
N ILE A 138 18.11 15.95 -5.85
CA ILE A 138 18.08 17.42 -5.71
C ILE A 138 16.69 17.84 -5.24
N VAL A 139 16.65 18.72 -4.24
CA VAL A 139 15.43 19.38 -3.78
C VAL A 139 15.68 20.88 -3.82
N VAL A 140 14.86 21.59 -4.61
CA VAL A 140 14.98 23.03 -4.78
C VAL A 140 14.12 23.75 -3.75
N ASP A 141 14.76 24.35 -2.75
CA ASP A 141 14.11 25.26 -1.82
C ASP A 141 14.06 26.70 -2.37
N MET A 142 13.28 27.58 -1.73
CA MET A 142 13.17 28.99 -2.17
C MET A 142 14.48 29.76 -2.02
N ALA A 143 15.33 29.40 -1.06
CA ALA A 143 16.61 30.07 -0.84
C ALA A 143 17.59 29.79 -1.99
N SER A 144 17.58 28.56 -2.52
CA SER A 144 18.36 28.13 -3.68
C SER A 144 17.76 28.68 -4.96
N ALA A 145 16.43 28.63 -5.12
CA ALA A 145 15.75 29.11 -6.32
C ALA A 145 15.90 30.62 -6.57
N LYS A 146 16.06 31.42 -5.50
CA LYS A 146 16.30 32.87 -5.60
C LYS A 146 17.75 33.21 -5.98
N GLN A 147 18.69 32.27 -5.88
CA GLN A 147 20.07 32.52 -6.28
C GLN A 147 20.17 32.52 -7.80
N LYS A 148 20.89 33.50 -8.36
CA LYS A 148 21.20 33.52 -9.80
C LYS A 148 21.89 32.22 -10.26
N THR A 149 22.65 31.60 -9.37
CA THR A 149 23.30 30.32 -9.62
C THR A 149 23.34 29.52 -8.31
N PRO A 150 22.53 28.47 -8.17
CA PRO A 150 22.45 27.66 -6.95
C PRO A 150 23.69 26.77 -6.80
N LYS A 151 24.80 27.35 -6.35
CA LYS A 151 26.14 26.73 -6.36
C LYS A 151 26.16 25.36 -5.67
N LYS A 152 25.58 25.26 -4.47
CA LYS A 152 25.54 24.00 -3.69
C LYS A 152 24.81 22.88 -4.44
N LEU A 153 23.72 23.20 -5.15
CA LEU A 153 22.97 22.20 -5.91
C LEU A 153 23.75 21.77 -7.16
N ARG A 154 24.43 22.71 -7.82
CA ARG A 154 25.32 22.41 -8.95
C ARG A 154 26.52 21.56 -8.55
N GLU A 155 27.19 21.90 -7.45
CA GLU A 155 28.28 21.09 -6.89
C GLU A 155 27.82 19.67 -6.59
N LYS A 156 26.65 19.50 -5.94
CA LYS A 156 26.07 18.18 -5.69
C LYS A 156 25.80 17.38 -6.97
N LEU A 157 25.29 18.04 -8.02
CA LEU A 157 25.10 17.38 -9.33
C LEU A 157 26.43 16.98 -9.97
N ALA A 158 27.42 17.87 -9.94
CA ALA A 158 28.75 17.60 -10.48
C ALA A 158 29.42 16.43 -9.74
N ASP A 159 29.37 16.42 -8.41
CA ASP A 159 29.93 15.34 -7.59
C ASP A 159 29.24 14.00 -7.87
N PHE A 160 27.92 14.01 -8.06
CA PHE A 160 27.14 12.83 -8.41
C PHE A 160 27.57 12.25 -9.77
N VAL A 161 27.58 13.06 -10.83
CA VAL A 161 27.97 12.60 -12.17
C VAL A 161 29.45 12.18 -12.20
N ALA A 162 30.33 12.96 -11.59
CA ALA A 162 31.75 12.63 -11.51
C ALA A 162 32.00 11.33 -10.72
N GLY A 163 31.20 11.05 -9.68
CA GLY A 163 31.25 9.78 -8.94
C GLY A 163 30.89 8.57 -9.81
N ILE A 164 29.91 8.73 -10.69
CA ILE A 164 29.50 7.69 -11.65
C ILE A 164 30.58 7.48 -12.70
N SER A 165 31.12 8.57 -13.27
CA SER A 165 32.23 8.54 -14.22
C SER A 165 33.44 7.78 -13.66
N ARG A 166 33.90 8.14 -12.45
CA ARG A 166 34.99 7.42 -11.75
C ARG A 166 34.69 5.94 -11.52
N SER A 167 33.44 5.60 -11.20
CA SER A 167 33.02 4.22 -11.01
C SER A 167 33.05 3.43 -12.33
N MET A 168 32.68 4.07 -13.44
CA MET A 168 32.76 3.46 -14.76
C MET A 168 34.21 3.21 -15.19
N GLU A 169 35.10 4.17 -14.96
CA GLU A 169 36.53 4.03 -15.21
C GLU A 169 37.12 2.87 -14.38
N LEU A 170 36.79 2.80 -13.09
CA LEU A 170 37.19 1.69 -12.22
C LEU A 170 36.76 0.34 -12.80
N ILE A 171 35.47 0.19 -13.14
CA ILE A 171 34.90 -1.07 -13.65
C ILE A 171 35.53 -1.47 -14.98
N SER A 172 35.84 -0.51 -15.85
CA SER A 172 36.40 -0.79 -17.18
C SER A 172 37.74 -1.54 -17.15
N GLY A 173 38.51 -1.40 -16.05
CA GLY A 173 39.79 -2.09 -15.86
C GLY A 173 39.68 -3.45 -15.17
N MET A 174 38.48 -3.97 -14.91
CA MET A 174 38.28 -5.21 -14.13
C MET A 174 37.94 -6.42 -15.01
N ASP A 175 38.28 -7.62 -14.53
CA ASP A 175 37.79 -8.86 -15.13
C ASP A 175 36.27 -8.95 -14.99
N GLY A 176 35.57 -9.29 -16.07
CA GLY A 176 34.10 -9.28 -16.12
C GLY A 176 33.48 -7.88 -16.18
N ALA A 177 34.24 -6.86 -16.63
CA ALA A 177 33.80 -5.47 -16.71
C ALA A 177 32.40 -5.27 -17.32
N GLU A 178 32.07 -6.00 -18.39
CA GLU A 178 30.76 -5.90 -19.06
C GLU A 178 29.60 -6.29 -18.13
N GLU A 179 29.72 -7.40 -17.40
CA GLU A 179 28.68 -7.85 -16.47
C GLU A 179 28.60 -6.94 -15.25
N ILE A 180 29.75 -6.51 -14.71
CA ILE A 180 29.80 -5.55 -13.60
C ILE A 180 29.16 -4.23 -14.02
N MET A 181 29.41 -3.76 -15.24
CA MET A 181 28.82 -2.51 -15.76
C MET A 181 27.30 -2.61 -15.87
N VAL A 182 26.76 -3.75 -16.33
CA VAL A 182 25.31 -3.97 -16.37
C VAL A 182 24.69 -3.91 -14.99
N GLU A 183 25.31 -4.57 -14.00
CA GLU A 183 24.86 -4.53 -12.61
C GLU A 183 24.98 -3.12 -12.02
N PHE A 184 26.08 -2.42 -12.29
CA PHE A 184 26.31 -1.05 -11.86
C PHE A 184 25.30 -0.06 -12.44
N LYS A 185 24.99 -0.13 -13.74
CA LYS A 185 23.98 0.76 -14.35
C LYS A 185 22.60 0.60 -13.70
N ARG A 186 22.30 -0.56 -13.12
CA ARG A 186 21.07 -0.82 -12.39
C ARG A 186 21.07 -0.24 -10.98
N THR A 187 22.19 -0.30 -10.26
CA THR A 187 22.26 0.06 -8.83
C THR A 187 22.89 1.42 -8.56
N LEU A 188 23.72 1.91 -9.47
CA LEU A 188 24.69 3.01 -9.29
C LEU A 188 25.64 2.80 -8.10
N ASP A 189 25.87 1.54 -7.71
CA ASP A 189 26.75 1.13 -6.62
C ASP A 189 27.81 0.16 -7.15
N ALA A 190 29.01 0.68 -7.40
CA ALA A 190 30.11 -0.10 -7.95
C ALA A 190 30.60 -1.20 -6.99
N PRO A 191 30.87 -0.93 -5.69
CA PRO A 191 31.22 -1.98 -4.74
C PRO A 191 30.23 -3.15 -4.70
N ALA A 192 28.93 -2.86 -4.68
CA ALA A 192 27.89 -3.89 -4.66
C ALA A 192 27.82 -4.67 -5.98
N ALA A 193 27.93 -3.98 -7.13
CA ALA A 193 27.93 -4.61 -8.44
C ALA A 193 29.12 -5.55 -8.63
N ILE A 194 30.32 -5.10 -8.28
CA ILE A 194 31.56 -5.88 -8.33
C ILE A 194 31.41 -7.16 -7.49
N THR A 195 31.01 -7.00 -6.23
CA THR A 195 30.86 -8.12 -5.30
C THR A 195 29.86 -9.15 -5.82
N THR A 196 28.74 -8.68 -6.36
CA THR A 196 27.67 -9.53 -6.88
C THR A 196 28.14 -10.40 -8.04
N VAL A 197 28.88 -9.81 -9.00
CA VAL A 197 29.38 -10.54 -10.18
C VAL A 197 30.50 -11.49 -9.81
N GLN A 198 31.45 -11.06 -8.98
CA GLN A 198 32.56 -11.91 -8.54
C GLN A 198 32.07 -13.14 -7.77
N GLU A 199 31.09 -12.99 -6.88
CA GLU A 199 30.52 -14.13 -6.17
C GLU A 199 29.72 -15.05 -7.11
N ARG A 200 29.04 -14.48 -8.12
CA ARG A 200 28.38 -15.28 -9.17
C ARG A 200 29.38 -16.11 -9.96
N HIS A 201 30.49 -15.53 -10.40
CA HIS A 201 31.57 -16.23 -11.08
C HIS A 201 32.15 -17.35 -10.23
N ARG A 202 32.51 -17.06 -8.97
CA ARG A 202 33.02 -18.05 -8.02
C ARG A 202 32.07 -19.24 -7.89
N ARG A 203 30.75 -18.98 -7.77
CA ARG A 203 29.74 -20.05 -7.66
C ARG A 203 29.61 -20.87 -8.94
N ILE A 204 29.71 -20.24 -10.11
CA ILE A 204 29.68 -20.94 -11.41
C ILE A 204 30.91 -21.83 -11.57
N GLU A 205 32.10 -21.34 -11.22
CA GLU A 205 33.34 -22.13 -11.28
C GLU A 205 33.28 -23.33 -10.34
N ALA A 206 32.85 -23.12 -9.09
CA ALA A 206 32.69 -24.22 -8.12
C ALA A 206 31.70 -25.30 -8.62
N GLU A 207 30.59 -24.91 -9.27
CA GLU A 207 29.63 -25.88 -9.83
C GLU A 207 30.22 -26.63 -11.03
N LYS A 208 31.00 -25.96 -11.89
CA LYS A 208 31.71 -26.60 -13.01
C LYS A 208 32.73 -27.61 -12.52
N GLU A 209 33.54 -27.27 -11.52
CA GLU A 209 34.50 -28.20 -10.91
C GLU A 209 33.79 -29.41 -10.28
N ALA A 210 32.70 -29.18 -9.55
CA ALA A 210 31.88 -30.23 -8.98
C ALA A 210 31.23 -31.11 -10.07
N GLN A 211 30.85 -30.55 -11.22
CA GLN A 211 30.34 -31.33 -12.34
C GLN A 211 31.42 -32.20 -12.97
N VAL A 212 32.62 -31.67 -13.22
CA VAL A 212 33.75 -32.45 -13.76
C VAL A 212 34.12 -33.61 -12.83
N LEU A 213 34.13 -33.37 -11.51
CA LEU A 213 34.36 -34.43 -10.51
C LEU A 213 33.28 -35.50 -10.55
N ARG A 214 31.99 -35.10 -10.65
CA ARG A 214 30.87 -36.04 -10.79
C ARG A 214 30.95 -36.86 -12.07
N GLU A 215 31.32 -36.26 -13.19
CA GLU A 215 31.48 -36.95 -14.48
C GLU A 215 32.67 -37.93 -14.44
N ALA A 216 33.81 -37.51 -13.87
CA ALA A 216 34.96 -38.38 -13.69
C ALA A 216 34.67 -39.57 -12.75
N GLN A 217 33.92 -39.33 -11.66
CA GLN A 217 33.49 -40.40 -10.76
C GLN A 217 32.55 -41.38 -11.48
N ARG A 218 31.55 -40.89 -12.22
CA ARG A 218 30.66 -41.74 -13.03
C ARG A 218 31.43 -42.56 -14.06
N ALA A 219 32.44 -41.99 -14.70
CA ALA A 219 33.29 -42.71 -15.65
C ALA A 219 34.09 -43.84 -14.97
N ARG A 220 34.66 -43.59 -13.78
CA ARG A 220 35.37 -44.61 -12.98
C ARG A 220 34.42 -45.71 -12.50
N GLU A 221 33.22 -45.34 -12.06
CA GLU A 221 32.18 -46.29 -11.66
C GLU A 221 31.76 -47.16 -12.85
N ALA A 222 31.55 -46.55 -14.03
CA ALA A 222 31.23 -47.29 -15.26
C ALA A 222 32.36 -48.23 -15.69
N GLU A 223 33.63 -47.80 -15.61
CA GLU A 223 34.79 -48.67 -15.88
C GLU A 223 34.87 -49.82 -14.86
N ALA A 224 34.62 -49.55 -13.58
CA ALA A 224 34.59 -50.57 -12.53
C ALA A 224 33.47 -51.59 -12.76
N VAL A 225 32.26 -51.15 -13.13
CA VAL A 225 31.14 -52.01 -13.51
C VAL A 225 31.51 -52.86 -14.73
N ALA A 226 32.05 -52.25 -15.80
CA ALA A 226 32.48 -52.98 -16.99
C ALA A 226 33.56 -54.03 -16.68
N ARG A 227 34.49 -53.73 -15.76
CA ARG A 227 35.51 -54.69 -15.31
C ARG A 227 34.90 -55.82 -14.48
N VAL A 228 33.91 -55.54 -13.63
CA VAL A 228 33.18 -56.58 -12.88
C VAL A 228 32.36 -57.45 -13.83
N GLU A 229 31.69 -56.88 -14.83
CA GLU A 229 30.97 -57.63 -15.87
C GLU A 229 31.92 -58.49 -16.72
N ALA A 230 33.09 -57.97 -17.11
CA ALA A 230 34.09 -58.73 -17.86
C ALA A 230 34.77 -59.84 -17.03
N ALA A 231 34.88 -59.66 -15.71
CA ALA A 231 35.43 -60.64 -14.77
C ALA A 231 34.35 -61.57 -14.16
N ALA A 232 33.07 -61.29 -14.43
CA ALA A 232 32.00 -62.20 -14.06
C ALA A 232 32.25 -63.52 -14.82
N PRO A 233 32.27 -64.67 -14.13
CA PRO A 233 32.36 -65.95 -14.82
C PRO A 233 31.22 -66.00 -15.83
N GLN A 234 31.55 -66.35 -17.09
CA GLN A 234 30.52 -66.72 -18.06
C GLN A 234 29.65 -67.75 -17.34
N ILE A 235 28.38 -67.39 -17.10
CA ILE A 235 27.37 -68.39 -16.81
C ILE A 235 27.38 -69.21 -18.09
N VAL A 236 28.15 -70.29 -18.09
CA VAL A 236 27.99 -71.37 -19.02
C VAL A 236 26.56 -71.79 -18.75
N GLU A 237 25.64 -71.36 -19.62
CA GLU A 237 24.34 -71.98 -19.70
C GLU A 237 24.63 -73.48 -19.65
N PRO A 238 24.15 -74.20 -18.62
CA PRO A 238 24.35 -75.65 -18.61
C PRO A 238 23.89 -76.13 -19.98
N PRO A 239 24.68 -76.98 -20.67
CA PRO A 239 24.33 -77.42 -22.00
C PRO A 239 22.87 -77.85 -21.95
N ILE A 240 22.04 -77.30 -22.84
CA ILE A 240 20.67 -77.75 -23.02
C ILE A 240 20.79 -79.25 -23.30
N GLU A 241 20.64 -80.06 -22.26
CA GLU A 241 20.52 -81.49 -22.39
C GLU A 241 19.30 -81.65 -23.28
N ALA A 242 19.51 -82.21 -24.48
CA ALA A 242 18.40 -82.66 -25.29
C ALA A 242 17.53 -83.54 -24.39
N GLU A 243 16.34 -83.02 -24.07
CA GLU A 243 15.42 -83.61 -23.11
C GLU A 243 15.19 -85.06 -23.53
N LYS A 244 15.71 -86.01 -22.73
CA LYS A 244 15.62 -87.43 -23.04
C LYS A 244 14.14 -87.82 -23.00
N VAL A 245 13.55 -88.07 -24.15
CA VAL A 245 12.18 -88.59 -24.23
C VAL A 245 12.18 -90.04 -23.74
N TYR A 246 11.64 -90.28 -22.55
CA TYR A 246 11.47 -91.61 -21.98
C TYR A 246 10.14 -92.22 -22.44
N ARG A 247 10.17 -93.43 -23.02
CA ARG A 247 8.96 -94.18 -23.37
C ARG A 247 8.57 -95.10 -22.22
N CYS A 248 7.35 -94.94 -21.72
CA CYS A 248 6.71 -95.87 -20.78
C CYS A 248 5.43 -96.41 -21.44
N THR A 249 5.19 -97.72 -21.32
CA THR A 249 3.94 -98.33 -21.79
C THR A 249 3.20 -98.86 -20.57
N PHE A 250 1.94 -98.46 -20.41
CA PHE A 250 1.10 -98.90 -19.30
C PHE A 250 -0.35 -99.06 -19.77
N THR A 251 -1.09 -99.97 -19.13
CA THR A 251 -2.51 -100.22 -19.44
C THR A 251 -3.38 -99.54 -18.40
N VAL A 252 -4.38 -98.78 -18.85
CA VAL A 252 -5.26 -97.99 -17.98
C VAL A 252 -6.68 -98.55 -18.03
N PHE A 253 -7.25 -98.86 -16.87
CA PHE A 253 -8.66 -99.20 -16.72
C PHE A 253 -9.42 -98.02 -16.12
N ALA A 254 -10.26 -97.36 -16.91
CA ALA A 254 -11.08 -96.23 -16.47
C ALA A 254 -12.38 -96.13 -17.26
N THR A 255 -13.33 -95.32 -16.77
CA THR A 255 -14.58 -95.05 -17.49
C THR A 255 -14.35 -94.13 -18.71
N LYS A 256 -15.23 -94.21 -19.72
CA LYS A 256 -15.11 -93.44 -20.98
C LYS A 256 -14.89 -91.92 -20.79
N PRO A 257 -15.54 -91.23 -19.83
CA PRO A 257 -15.26 -89.82 -19.57
C PRO A 257 -13.84 -89.56 -19.04
N HIS A 258 -13.31 -90.46 -18.20
CA HIS A 258 -11.96 -90.32 -17.65
C HIS A 258 -10.87 -90.60 -18.70
N LEU A 259 -11.10 -91.54 -19.62
CA LEU A 259 -10.17 -91.76 -20.74
C LEU A 259 -10.11 -90.58 -21.70
N LYS A 260 -11.23 -89.84 -21.90
CA LYS A 260 -11.21 -88.59 -22.68
C LYS A 260 -10.36 -87.51 -22.01
N LYS A 261 -10.51 -87.32 -20.70
CA LYS A 261 -9.70 -86.37 -19.92
C LYS A 261 -8.22 -86.72 -19.94
N LEU A 262 -7.88 -88.00 -19.84
CA LEU A 262 -6.50 -88.45 -19.95
C LEU A 262 -5.91 -88.12 -21.32
N LYS A 263 -6.67 -88.35 -22.40
CA LYS A 263 -6.26 -87.99 -23.76
C LYS A 263 -6.07 -86.47 -23.93
N GLU A 264 -7.00 -85.66 -23.42
CA GLU A 264 -6.91 -84.19 -23.48
C GLU A 264 -5.67 -83.68 -22.74
N PHE A 265 -5.39 -84.23 -21.55
CA PHE A 265 -4.21 -83.92 -20.78
C PHE A 265 -2.92 -84.22 -21.54
N LEU A 266 -2.81 -85.40 -22.18
CA LEU A 266 -1.62 -85.76 -22.97
C LEU A 266 -1.41 -84.81 -24.16
N ILE A 267 -2.47 -84.30 -24.78
CA ILE A 267 -2.37 -83.33 -25.88
C ILE A 267 -2.00 -81.94 -25.37
N GLN A 268 -2.58 -81.50 -24.25
CA GLN A 268 -2.29 -80.19 -23.65
C GLN A 268 -0.82 -80.03 -23.26
N GLU A 269 -0.21 -81.12 -22.78
CA GLU A 269 1.18 -81.16 -22.34
C GLU A 269 2.16 -81.57 -23.46
N ASP A 270 1.70 -81.65 -24.72
CA ASP A 270 2.49 -82.07 -25.91
C ASP A 270 3.16 -83.45 -25.75
N ILE A 271 2.55 -84.36 -24.98
CA ILE A 271 3.04 -85.72 -24.72
C ILE A 271 2.58 -86.66 -25.84
N ARG A 272 3.54 -87.35 -26.48
CA ARG A 272 3.26 -88.36 -27.51
C ARG A 272 2.69 -89.65 -26.89
N TYR A 273 1.56 -90.11 -27.41
CA TYR A 273 0.93 -91.39 -27.04
C TYR A 273 0.63 -92.23 -28.28
N GLU A 274 0.64 -93.56 -28.13
CA GLU A 274 0.27 -94.56 -29.15
C GLU A 274 -0.98 -95.33 -28.71
#